data_AF-A0A800CXG5-F1
#
_entry.id   AF-A0A800CXG5-F1
#
_cell.length_a   1.000
_cell.length_b   1.000
_cell.length_c   1.000
_cell.angle_alpha   90.00
_cell.angle_beta   90.00
_cell.angle_gamma   90.00
#
_symmetry.space_group_name_H-M   'P 1'
#
loop_
_entity.id
_entity.type
_entity.pdbx_description
1 polymer ?
#
loop_
_entity_poly.entity_id
_entity_poly.type
_entity_poly.pdbx_seq_one_letter_code
_entity_poly.pdbx_strand_id
1 'polypeptide(L)'
;MKMSLAASMSNTLSSESIDQVMVELDHFRRQTERLDLMNKLHGRMAGVLDVSAMIETYSVWLMPHVEHELIGYQNQVRAKKHLFCSGHGPRRRSIIAFAEEVLNNSDNEAKAYVSEEGHCAHKWLMETAEDAGILIILKDENALSDTEIDLI
;
A
#
# COMPACT_ATOMS: atom_id res chain seq x y z
N MET A 1 64.86 29.78 10.44
CA MET A 1 64.07 30.12 9.23
C MET A 1 63.27 28.88 8.86
N LYS A 2 62.25 28.51 9.66
CA LYS A 2 60.80 28.83 9.54
C LYS A 2 60.21 28.62 8.14
N MET A 3 59.20 27.74 8.13
CA MET A 3 58.11 27.56 7.14
C MET A 3 58.54 26.89 5.82
N SER A 4 57.80 26.00 5.17
CA SER A 4 56.37 25.66 5.15
C SER A 4 56.24 24.34 4.40
N LEU A 5 55.46 23.37 4.89
CA LEU A 5 54.83 22.29 4.08
C LEU A 5 53.89 21.46 4.98
N ALA A 6 52.92 22.14 5.59
CA ALA A 6 51.84 21.50 6.33
C ALA A 6 50.54 22.28 6.09
N ALA A 7 50.14 22.38 4.82
CA ALA A 7 48.86 22.97 4.43
C ALA A 7 48.46 22.46 3.04
N SER A 8 48.10 21.18 2.93
CA SER A 8 47.48 20.64 1.71
C SER A 8 46.76 19.29 1.95
N MET A 9 46.22 19.04 3.14
CA MET A 9 45.39 17.84 3.39
C MET A 9 44.03 18.15 4.02
N SER A 10 43.54 19.38 3.87
CA SER A 10 42.23 19.73 4.41
C SER A 10 41.54 20.75 3.52
N ASN A 11 40.96 20.29 2.40
CA ASN A 11 39.80 20.97 1.83
C ASN A 11 38.96 20.16 0.82
N THR A 12 39.07 18.84 0.79
CA THR A 12 38.23 17.96 -0.04
C THR A 12 37.51 16.94 0.83
N LEU A 13 36.74 17.41 1.82
CA LEU A 13 35.45 16.76 2.04
C LEU A 13 34.61 17.18 0.82
N SER A 14 34.74 16.39 -0.24
CA SER A 14 34.20 16.67 -1.57
C SER A 14 32.70 16.86 -1.49
N SER A 15 32.15 17.81 -2.25
CA SER A 15 30.70 18.00 -2.39
C SER A 15 29.96 16.68 -2.60
N GLU A 16 30.57 15.76 -3.35
CA GLU A 16 30.07 14.41 -3.61
C GLU A 16 29.85 13.56 -2.34
N SER A 17 30.69 13.71 -1.30
CA SER A 17 30.50 12.98 -0.04
C SER A 17 29.35 13.55 0.78
N ILE A 18 29.13 14.86 0.71
CA ILE A 18 27.99 15.53 1.35
C ILE A 18 26.68 15.13 0.64
N ASP A 19 26.67 15.14 -0.69
CA ASP A 19 25.51 14.74 -1.49
C ASP A 19 25.12 13.27 -1.23
N GLN A 20 26.11 12.38 -1.12
CA GLN A 20 25.87 10.98 -0.77
C GLN A 20 25.27 10.81 0.63
N VAL A 21 25.80 11.52 1.63
CA VAL A 21 25.25 11.49 3.00
C VAL A 21 23.82 12.04 3.03
N MET A 22 23.50 13.07 2.24
CA MET A 22 22.15 13.62 2.17
C MET A 22 21.15 12.64 1.55
N VAL A 23 21.55 11.91 0.51
CA VAL A 23 20.73 10.83 -0.08
C VAL A 23 20.50 9.70 0.92
N GLU A 24 21.53 9.30 1.65
CA GLU A 24 21.44 8.25 2.67
C GLU A 24 20.55 8.67 3.85
N LEU A 25 20.66 9.91 4.31
CA LEU A 25 19.78 10.48 5.34
C LEU A 25 18.32 10.52 4.89
N ASP A 26 18.04 10.93 3.64
CA ASP A 26 16.66 10.94 3.13
C ASP A 26 16.10 9.51 3.01
N HIS A 27 16.93 8.54 2.63
CA HIS A 27 16.55 7.13 2.61
C HIS A 27 16.15 6.63 4.01
N PHE A 28 16.98 6.88 5.04
CA PHE A 28 16.66 6.48 6.41
C PHE A 28 15.44 7.20 6.97
N ARG A 29 15.23 8.46 6.61
CA ARG A 29 14.03 9.21 7.00
C ARG A 29 12.77 8.54 6.46
N ARG A 30 12.74 8.23 5.15
CA ARG A 30 11.59 7.55 4.52
C ARG A 30 11.32 6.17 5.13
N GLN A 31 12.38 5.41 5.43
CA GLN A 31 12.24 4.10 6.11
C GLN A 31 11.64 4.25 7.50
N THR A 32 12.06 5.26 8.26
CA THR A 32 11.55 5.54 9.61
C THR A 32 10.07 5.95 9.56
N GLU A 33 9.70 6.83 8.63
CA GLU A 33 8.31 7.25 8.40
C GLU A 33 7.42 6.05 8.02
N ARG A 34 7.90 5.18 7.12
CA ARG A 34 7.19 3.95 6.75
C ARG A 34 7.00 3.02 7.94
N LEU A 35 8.03 2.83 8.77
CA LEU A 35 7.96 1.98 9.94
C LEU A 35 6.97 2.52 10.98
N ASP A 36 6.94 3.84 11.20
CA ASP A 36 5.98 4.49 12.08
C ASP A 36 4.54 4.28 11.60
N LEU A 37 4.29 4.38 10.29
CA LEU A 37 2.99 4.07 9.69
C LEU A 37 2.56 2.62 9.96
N MET A 38 3.46 1.65 9.73
CA MET A 38 3.19 0.23 9.99
C MET A 38 2.95 -0.06 11.47
N ASN A 39 3.70 0.57 12.37
CA ASN A 39 3.50 0.44 13.81
C ASN A 39 2.13 0.99 14.25
N LYS A 40 1.69 2.11 13.66
CA LYS A 40 0.34 2.66 13.90
C LYS A 40 -0.75 1.71 13.41
N LEU A 41 -0.58 1.09 12.24
CA LEU A 41 -1.50 0.07 11.74
C LEU A 41 -1.55 -1.12 12.69
N HIS A 42 -0.39 -1.67 13.06
CA HIS A 42 -0.29 -2.79 14.01
C HIS A 42 -0.98 -2.46 15.34
N GLY A 43 -0.78 -1.26 15.88
CA GLY A 43 -1.46 -0.81 17.09
C GLY A 43 -2.98 -0.76 16.96
N ARG A 44 -3.52 -0.31 15.82
CA ARG A 44 -4.96 -0.34 15.53
C ARG A 44 -5.50 -1.77 15.39
N MET A 45 -4.70 -2.67 14.82
CA MET A 45 -5.07 -4.08 14.62
C MET A 45 -4.99 -4.92 15.90
N ALA A 46 -4.23 -4.49 16.92
CA ALA A 46 -3.89 -5.28 18.10
C ALA A 46 -5.06 -5.72 19.02
N GLY A 47 -6.31 -5.40 18.68
CA GLY A 47 -7.51 -5.86 19.38
C GLY A 47 -8.62 -6.35 18.46
N VAL A 48 -8.37 -6.47 17.15
CA VAL A 48 -9.38 -6.84 16.16
C VAL A 48 -9.35 -8.36 15.97
N LEU A 49 -10.46 -9.03 16.28
CA LEU A 49 -10.51 -10.50 16.36
C LEU A 49 -11.19 -11.18 15.17
N ASP A 50 -11.77 -10.41 14.26
CA ASP A 50 -12.41 -10.95 13.05
C ASP A 50 -11.93 -10.22 11.79
N VAL A 51 -11.92 -10.97 10.69
CA VAL A 51 -11.39 -10.48 9.39
C VAL A 51 -12.23 -9.33 8.85
N SER A 52 -13.54 -9.27 9.11
CA SER A 52 -14.39 -8.19 8.62
C SER A 52 -13.97 -6.86 9.25
N ALA A 53 -13.82 -6.85 10.57
CA ALA A 53 -13.35 -5.70 11.32
C ALA A 53 -11.89 -5.36 10.99
N MET A 54 -11.04 -6.34 10.65
CA MET A 54 -9.68 -6.07 10.18
C MET A 54 -9.71 -5.31 8.85
N ILE A 55 -10.51 -5.76 7.88
CA ILE A 55 -10.61 -5.09 6.57
C ILE A 55 -11.17 -3.68 6.70
N GLU A 56 -12.18 -3.47 7.54
CA GLU A 56 -12.70 -2.14 7.85
C GLU A 56 -11.64 -1.26 8.51
N THR A 57 -10.94 -1.77 9.54
CA THR A 57 -9.88 -1.03 10.26
C THR A 57 -8.74 -0.67 9.32
N TYR A 58 -8.35 -1.59 8.42
CA TYR A 58 -7.33 -1.35 7.40
C TYR A 58 -7.78 -0.27 6.42
N SER A 59 -9.00 -0.36 5.89
CA SER A 59 -9.56 0.65 4.98
C SER A 59 -9.56 2.04 5.62
N VAL A 60 -10.06 2.18 6.84
CA VAL A 60 -10.08 3.46 7.55
C VAL A 60 -8.66 3.98 7.83
N TRP A 61 -7.70 3.12 8.13
CA TRP A 61 -6.30 3.52 8.29
C TRP A 61 -5.63 3.92 6.97
N LEU A 62 -5.97 3.25 5.86
CA LEU A 62 -5.36 3.46 4.56
C LEU A 62 -5.88 4.73 3.86
N MET A 63 -7.16 5.11 4.10
CA MET A 63 -7.83 6.25 3.46
C MET A 63 -7.03 7.58 3.40
N PRO A 64 -6.28 8.00 4.44
CA PRO A 64 -5.47 9.22 4.37
C PRO A 64 -4.27 9.14 3.43
N HIS A 65 -3.89 7.94 2.98
CA HIS A 65 -2.68 7.68 2.21
C HIS A 65 -2.98 7.15 0.80
N VAL A 66 -4.05 6.38 0.65
CA VAL A 66 -4.52 5.85 -0.63
C VAL A 66 -6.02 6.09 -0.70
N GLU A 67 -6.44 6.95 -1.62
CA GLU A 67 -7.86 7.14 -1.90
C GLU A 67 -8.42 5.88 -2.53
N HIS A 68 -9.48 5.32 -1.93
CA HIS A 68 -10.13 4.12 -2.42
C HIS A 68 -11.62 4.15 -2.10
N GLU A 69 -12.41 3.53 -2.97
CA GLU A 69 -13.86 3.44 -2.82
C GLU A 69 -14.28 2.13 -2.17
N LEU A 70 -13.49 1.07 -2.37
CA LEU A 70 -13.75 -0.25 -1.81
C LEU A 70 -12.44 -0.97 -1.48
N ILE A 71 -12.42 -1.64 -0.34
CA ILE A 71 -11.47 -2.72 -0.05
C ILE A 71 -12.26 -4.00 0.13
N GLY A 72 -11.77 -5.08 -0.48
CA GLY A 72 -12.37 -6.39 -0.40
C GLY A 72 -11.35 -7.46 -0.05
N TYR A 73 -11.78 -8.44 0.72
CA TYR A 73 -11.03 -9.66 0.95
C TYR A 73 -11.90 -10.87 0.71
N GLN A 74 -11.38 -11.85 -0.01
CA GLN A 74 -12.02 -13.15 -0.20
C GLN A 74 -11.06 -14.26 0.21
N ASN A 75 -11.51 -15.11 1.11
CA ASN A 75 -10.87 -16.38 1.41
C ASN A 75 -11.43 -17.44 0.43
N GLN A 76 -10.59 -17.94 -0.46
CA GLN A 76 -11.01 -18.92 -1.47
C GLN A 76 -11.36 -20.28 -0.84
N VAL A 77 -10.63 -20.70 0.21
CA VAL A 77 -10.82 -22.01 0.85
C VAL A 77 -12.13 -22.08 1.65
N ARG A 78 -12.47 -21.01 2.36
CA ARG A 78 -13.64 -20.91 3.25
C ARG A 78 -14.86 -20.29 2.59
N ALA A 79 -14.73 -19.86 1.32
CA ALA A 79 -15.75 -19.13 0.57
C ALA A 79 -16.34 -17.92 1.32
N LYS A 80 -15.52 -17.24 2.13
CA LYS A 80 -15.93 -16.04 2.87
C LYS A 80 -15.42 -14.79 2.17
N LYS A 81 -16.27 -13.79 2.06
CA LYS A 81 -15.98 -12.51 1.41
C LYS A 81 -16.40 -11.36 2.30
N HIS A 82 -15.52 -10.37 2.42
CA HIS A 82 -15.71 -9.16 3.19
C HIS A 82 -15.44 -7.98 2.28
N LEU A 83 -16.45 -7.14 2.01
CA LEU A 83 -16.34 -5.95 1.18
C LEU A 83 -16.71 -4.73 2.02
N PHE A 84 -15.81 -3.76 2.09
CA PHE A 84 -16.05 -2.46 2.72
C PHE A 84 -16.01 -1.38 1.65
N CYS A 85 -17.09 -0.62 1.48
CA CYS A 85 -17.23 0.36 0.42
C CYS A 85 -17.71 1.70 1.00
N SER A 86 -16.99 2.78 0.70
CA SER A 86 -17.32 4.15 1.09
C SER A 86 -18.41 4.77 0.20
N GLY A 87 -18.62 4.22 -1.01
CA GLY A 87 -19.66 4.67 -1.93
C GLY A 87 -21.09 4.42 -1.41
N HIS A 88 -22.06 5.12 -1.99
CA HIS A 88 -23.48 5.02 -1.62
C HIS A 88 -24.41 4.85 -2.83
N GLY A 89 -25.63 4.36 -2.56
CA GLY A 89 -26.69 4.31 -3.56
C GLY A 89 -26.35 3.46 -4.80
N PRO A 90 -26.67 3.93 -6.02
CA PRO A 90 -26.35 3.23 -7.26
C PRO A 90 -24.85 2.99 -7.47
N ARG A 91 -24.01 3.98 -7.16
CA ARG A 91 -22.54 3.87 -7.28
C ARG A 91 -21.97 2.75 -6.41
N ARG A 92 -22.45 2.60 -5.17
CA ARG A 92 -22.07 1.46 -4.32
C ARG A 92 -22.37 0.11 -5.00
N ARG A 93 -23.49 0.01 -5.71
CA ARG A 93 -23.88 -1.25 -6.37
C ARG A 93 -22.99 -1.55 -7.58
N SER A 94 -22.64 -0.56 -8.39
CA SER A 94 -21.72 -0.76 -9.52
C SER A 94 -20.33 -1.18 -9.04
N ILE A 95 -19.79 -0.48 -8.04
CA ILE A 95 -18.48 -0.79 -7.44
C ILE A 95 -18.45 -2.20 -6.84
N ILE A 96 -19.49 -2.58 -6.09
CA ILE A 96 -19.57 -3.94 -5.53
C ILE A 96 -19.69 -4.97 -6.65
N ALA A 97 -20.52 -4.75 -7.67
CA ALA A 97 -20.66 -5.70 -8.78
C ALA A 97 -19.32 -5.90 -9.50
N PHE A 98 -18.59 -4.82 -9.76
CA PHE A 98 -17.26 -4.89 -10.37
C PHE A 98 -16.24 -5.60 -9.46
N ALA A 99 -16.24 -5.31 -8.17
CA ALA A 99 -15.40 -6.03 -7.20
C ALA A 99 -15.68 -7.53 -7.21
N GLU A 100 -16.95 -7.94 -7.30
CA GLU A 100 -17.34 -9.34 -7.38
C GLU A 100 -16.90 -10.00 -8.69
N GLU A 101 -16.96 -9.29 -9.80
CA GLU A 101 -16.43 -9.76 -11.09
C GLU A 101 -14.93 -10.05 -11.00
N VAL A 102 -14.14 -9.11 -10.47
CA VAL A 102 -12.69 -9.27 -10.32
C VAL A 102 -12.32 -10.42 -9.38
N LEU A 103 -13.08 -10.58 -8.28
CA LEU A 103 -12.88 -11.65 -7.31
C LEU A 103 -13.22 -13.04 -7.85
N ASN A 104 -14.27 -13.13 -8.68
CA ASN A 104 -14.69 -14.39 -9.29
C ASN A 104 -13.91 -14.75 -10.56
N ASN A 105 -13.09 -13.83 -11.07
CA ASN A 105 -12.21 -14.11 -12.19
C ASN A 105 -11.20 -15.22 -11.80
N SER A 106 -11.19 -16.30 -12.57
CA SER A 106 -10.34 -17.49 -12.35
C SER A 106 -8.85 -17.23 -12.53
N ASP A 107 -8.50 -16.03 -12.98
CA ASP A 107 -7.13 -15.60 -13.13
C ASP A 107 -6.42 -15.46 -11.77
N ASN A 108 -5.42 -16.30 -11.54
CA ASN A 108 -4.56 -16.27 -10.36
C ASN A 108 -3.35 -15.37 -10.58
N GLU A 109 -3.59 -14.16 -11.10
CA GLU A 109 -2.58 -13.12 -11.25
C GLU A 109 -2.89 -11.92 -10.35
N ALA A 110 -1.85 -11.43 -9.66
CA ALA A 110 -1.88 -10.14 -8.98
C ALA A 110 -1.69 -9.03 -10.01
N LYS A 111 -2.76 -8.30 -10.34
CA LYS A 111 -2.75 -7.24 -11.36
C LYS A 111 -3.90 -6.25 -11.20
N ALA A 112 -3.86 -5.22 -12.04
CA ALA A 112 -4.93 -4.25 -12.18
C ALA A 112 -6.01 -4.72 -13.16
N TYR A 113 -7.26 -4.35 -12.89
CA TYR A 113 -8.44 -4.56 -13.72
C TYR A 113 -9.16 -3.22 -13.88
N VAL A 114 -9.76 -2.99 -15.05
CA VAL A 114 -10.50 -1.76 -15.34
C VAL A 114 -11.87 -2.12 -15.86
N SER A 115 -12.92 -1.53 -15.30
CA SER A 115 -14.30 -1.69 -15.76
C SER A 115 -14.60 -0.79 -16.96
N GLU A 116 -15.67 -1.09 -17.70
CA GLU A 116 -16.19 -0.21 -18.76
C GLU A 116 -16.62 1.17 -18.23
N GLU A 117 -17.00 1.25 -16.95
CA GLU A 117 -17.41 2.49 -16.27
C GLU A 117 -16.20 3.29 -15.73
N GLY A 118 -14.97 2.82 -15.91
CA GLY A 118 -13.74 3.52 -15.51
C GLY A 118 -13.23 3.19 -14.10
N HIS A 119 -13.94 2.36 -13.32
CA HIS A 119 -13.42 1.88 -12.03
C HIS A 119 -12.15 1.03 -12.23
N CYS A 120 -11.15 1.25 -11.37
CA CYS A 120 -9.88 0.52 -11.39
C CYS A 120 -9.76 -0.33 -10.12
N ALA A 121 -9.53 -1.64 -10.27
CA ALA A 121 -9.31 -2.57 -9.17
C ALA A 121 -7.88 -3.11 -9.22
N HIS A 122 -7.19 -3.18 -8.08
CA HIS A 122 -5.93 -3.91 -7.95
C HIS A 122 -6.17 -5.16 -7.12
N LYS A 123 -5.66 -6.30 -7.60
CA LYS A 123 -5.80 -7.62 -6.99
C LYS A 123 -4.44 -8.08 -6.47
N TRP A 124 -4.40 -8.51 -5.21
CA TRP A 124 -3.26 -9.19 -4.61
C TRP A 124 -3.67 -10.59 -4.15
N LEU A 125 -2.75 -11.53 -4.33
CA LEU A 125 -2.90 -12.90 -3.83
C LEU A 125 -2.10 -13.02 -2.54
N MET A 126 -2.77 -13.47 -1.47
CA MET A 126 -2.19 -13.71 -0.16
C MET A 126 -2.26 -15.21 0.11
N GLU A 127 -1.16 -15.90 -0.18
CA GLU A 127 -1.03 -17.32 0.06
C GLU A 127 -0.30 -17.58 1.38
N THR A 128 -0.93 -18.37 2.24
CA THR A 128 -0.30 -18.99 3.41
C THR A 128 -0.50 -20.49 3.33
N ALA A 129 0.22 -21.27 4.14
CA ALA A 129 0.11 -22.73 4.12
C ALA A 129 -1.32 -23.25 4.41
N GLU A 130 -2.16 -22.45 5.05
CA GLU A 130 -3.51 -22.82 5.48
C GLU A 130 -4.61 -21.96 4.84
N ASP A 131 -4.25 -20.95 4.05
CA ASP A 131 -5.19 -19.98 3.53
C ASP A 131 -4.77 -19.39 2.18
N ALA A 132 -5.74 -19.23 1.28
CA ALA A 132 -5.58 -18.55 -0.01
C ALA A 132 -6.56 -17.37 -0.05
N GLY A 133 -6.04 -16.20 0.31
CA GLY A 133 -6.77 -14.95 0.33
C GLY A 133 -6.56 -14.15 -0.95
N ILE A 134 -7.60 -13.46 -1.41
CA ILE A 134 -7.48 -12.40 -2.40
C ILE A 134 -7.82 -11.09 -1.70
N LEU A 135 -6.92 -10.11 -1.76
CA LEU A 135 -7.19 -8.72 -1.39
C LEU A 135 -7.46 -7.92 -2.67
N ILE A 136 -8.48 -7.08 -2.65
CA ILE A 136 -8.75 -6.11 -3.72
C ILE A 136 -8.89 -4.71 -3.15
N ILE A 137 -8.37 -3.73 -3.88
CA ILE A 137 -8.57 -2.30 -3.59
C ILE A 137 -9.06 -1.65 -4.88
N LEU A 138 -10.20 -0.95 -4.80
CA LEU A 138 -10.83 -0.26 -5.91
C LEU A 138 -10.73 1.25 -5.71
N LYS A 139 -10.40 1.94 -6.80
CA LYS A 139 -10.28 3.40 -6.87
C LYS A 139 -11.04 3.92 -8.09
N ASP A 140 -11.56 5.13 -7.95
CA ASP A 140 -12.31 5.80 -9.00
C ASP A 140 -11.37 6.39 -10.06
N GLU A 141 -11.73 6.19 -11.33
CA GLU A 141 -11.12 6.77 -12.55
C GLU A 141 -9.60 6.58 -12.77
N ASN A 142 -8.84 6.14 -11.78
CA ASN A 142 -7.38 6.03 -11.84
C ASN A 142 -6.88 4.75 -11.16
N ALA A 143 -5.87 4.14 -11.77
CA ALA A 143 -5.09 3.09 -11.14
C ALA A 143 -4.32 3.62 -9.92
N LEU A 144 -3.89 2.71 -9.04
CA LEU A 144 -2.97 3.05 -7.98
C LEU A 144 -1.62 3.41 -8.60
N SER A 145 -1.03 4.50 -8.11
CA SER A 145 0.34 4.87 -8.44
C SER A 145 1.34 3.91 -7.78
N ASP A 146 2.56 3.86 -8.31
CA ASP A 146 3.63 3.03 -7.75
C ASP A 146 3.87 3.31 -6.26
N THR A 147 3.75 4.56 -5.83
CA THR A 147 3.90 4.94 -4.42
C THR A 147 2.76 4.42 -3.53
N GLU A 148 1.54 4.38 -4.06
CA GLU A 148 0.39 3.80 -3.35
C GLU A 148 0.52 2.27 -3.28
N ILE A 149 0.94 1.63 -4.38
CA ILE A 149 1.20 0.18 -4.44
C ILE A 149 2.31 -0.20 -3.47
N ASP A 150 3.40 0.57 -3.43
CA ASP A 150 4.51 0.33 -2.51
C ASP A 150 4.07 0.41 -1.04
N LEU A 151 3.07 1.23 -0.71
CA LEU A 151 2.58 1.39 0.67
C LEU A 151 1.72 0.21 1.14
N ILE A 152 0.94 -0.38 0.23
CA ILE A 152 -0.01 -1.48 0.48
C ILE A 152 0.73 -2.78 0.79
#